data_AF-I4Y953-F1
#
_entry.id   AF-I4Y953-F1
#
_cell.length_a   1.000
_cell.length_b   1.000
_cell.length_c   1.000
_cell.angle_alpha   90.00
_cell.angle_beta   90.00
_cell.angle_gamma   90.00
#
_symmetry.space_group_name_H-M   'P 1'
#
loop_
_entity.id
_entity.type
_entity.pdbx_description
1 polymer ?
#
loop_
_entity_poly.entity_id
_entity_poly.type
_entity_poly.pdbx_seq_one_letter_code
_entity_poly.pdbx_strand_id
1 'polypeptide(L)'
;MPSWINAEIPPDSLSRLLEALLAKTIPITSHEKTQVGVASSMKEAFARHAYIILHTYAQGNTSSASFYPANIRVGLQPGLFALCECVDTHREREFMLSGLTDEGARSVIKTLWKEYDSQKYVGMS
;
A
#
# COMPACT_ATOMS: atom_id res chain seq x y z
N MET A 1 0.98 -25.24 -11.07
CA MET A 1 0.32 -24.02 -10.55
C MET A 1 -0.86 -23.67 -11.45
N PRO A 2 -1.94 -23.07 -10.92
CA PRO A 2 -3.11 -22.70 -11.71
C PRO A 2 -2.76 -21.72 -12.83
N SER A 3 -3.31 -21.93 -14.03
CA SER A 3 -3.02 -21.17 -15.25
C SER A 3 -3.48 -19.70 -15.22
N TRP A 4 -4.33 -19.32 -14.26
CA TRP A 4 -4.78 -17.93 -14.07
C TRP A 4 -3.76 -17.05 -13.32
N ILE A 5 -2.72 -17.63 -12.72
CA ILE A 5 -1.67 -16.89 -12.01
C ILE A 5 -0.57 -16.39 -12.97
N ASN A 6 -0.71 -16.63 -14.28
CA ASN A 6 0.29 -16.25 -15.28
C ASN A 6 -0.16 -15.08 -16.16
N ALA A 7 -0.73 -14.05 -15.53
CA ALA A 7 -0.91 -12.74 -16.15
C ALA A 7 0.17 -11.82 -15.57
N GLU A 8 0.99 -11.21 -16.44
CA GLU A 8 1.73 -10.02 -16.08
C GLU A 8 0.71 -8.97 -15.62
N ILE A 9 0.53 -8.84 -14.30
CA ILE A 9 -0.44 -7.90 -13.74
C ILE A 9 0.10 -6.51 -14.05
N PRO A 10 -0.64 -5.66 -14.80
CA PRO A 10 -0.17 -4.32 -15.09
C PRO A 10 -0.06 -3.54 -13.76
N PRO A 11 0.97 -2.68 -13.60
CA PRO A 11 1.24 -1.99 -12.35
C PRO A 11 0.05 -1.14 -11.88
N ASP A 12 -0.70 -0.58 -12.83
CA ASP A 12 -1.88 0.26 -12.56
C ASP A 12 -3.06 -0.53 -11.98
N SER A 13 -3.20 -1.82 -12.32
CA SER A 13 -4.26 -2.66 -11.73
C SER A 13 -3.93 -3.00 -10.29
N LEU A 14 -2.64 -3.22 -9.98
CA LEU A 14 -2.21 -3.47 -8.61
C LEU A 14 -2.33 -2.21 -7.75
N SER A 15 -1.95 -1.04 -8.26
CA SER A 15 -2.13 0.20 -7.51
C SER A 15 -3.58 0.49 -7.20
N ARG A 16 -4.48 0.36 -8.19
CA ARG A 16 -5.93 0.51 -8.00
C ARG A 16 -6.51 -0.50 -7.01
N LEU A 17 -6.00 -1.73 -6.99
CA LEU A 17 -6.41 -2.73 -6.00
C LEU A 17 -6.02 -2.29 -4.58
N LEU A 18 -4.80 -1.78 -4.39
CA LEU A 18 -4.34 -1.30 -3.09
C LEU A 18 -5.15 -0.10 -2.61
N GLU A 19 -5.52 0.83 -3.51
CA GLU A 19 -6.43 1.94 -3.20
C GLU A 19 -7.83 1.44 -2.83
N ALA A 20 -8.37 0.48 -3.58
CA ALA A 20 -9.70 -0.08 -3.35
C ALA A 20 -9.82 -0.80 -2.00
N LEU A 21 -8.73 -1.35 -1.46
CA LEU A 21 -8.71 -1.95 -0.13
C LEU A 21 -8.95 -0.91 0.99
N LEU A 22 -8.66 0.36 0.73
CA LEU A 22 -8.85 1.44 1.70
C LEU A 22 -10.17 2.15 1.55
N ALA A 23 -10.75 2.10 0.35
CA ALA A 23 -12.10 2.58 0.09
C ALA A 23 -13.09 1.89 1.05
N LYS A 24 -14.02 2.68 1.60
CA LYS A 24 -15.13 2.14 2.39
C LYS A 24 -16.03 1.34 1.45
N THR A 25 -16.22 0.06 1.73
CA THR A 25 -17.10 -0.80 0.95
C THR A 25 -18.34 -1.13 1.77
N ILE A 26 -19.48 -1.23 1.10
CA ILE A 26 -20.72 -1.72 1.72
C ILE A 26 -20.75 -3.22 1.41
N PRO A 27 -20.69 -4.09 2.43
CA PRO A 27 -20.75 -5.53 2.20
C PRO A 27 -22.11 -5.87 1.58
N ILE A 28 -22.09 -6.58 0.45
CA ILE A 28 -23.31 -7.09 -0.17
C ILE A 28 -23.75 -8.32 0.63
N THR A 29 -24.58 -8.11 1.65
CA THR A 29 -25.15 -9.20 2.44
C THR A 29 -26.35 -9.79 1.71
N SER A 30 -26.21 -11.00 1.15
CA SER A 30 -27.29 -11.71 0.43
C SER A 30 -28.36 -12.32 1.36
N HIS A 31 -28.38 -11.99 2.65
CA HIS A 31 -29.34 -12.51 3.61
C HIS A 31 -30.24 -11.38 4.15
N GLU A 32 -31.54 -11.67 4.14
CA GLU A 32 -32.64 -10.78 4.48
C GLU A 32 -32.51 -10.00 5.80
N LYS A 33 -33.27 -8.90 5.85
CA LYS A 33 -33.50 -7.91 6.92
C LYS A 33 -32.46 -6.80 7.07
N THR A 34 -32.74 -5.71 6.37
CA THR A 34 -32.80 -4.33 6.90
C THR A 34 -31.75 -3.97 7.97
N GLN A 35 -30.48 -4.18 7.68
CA GLN A 35 -29.42 -3.40 8.28
C GLN A 35 -28.85 -2.52 7.17
N VAL A 36 -28.99 -1.20 7.33
CA VAL A 36 -28.26 -0.23 6.50
C VAL A 36 -26.78 -0.55 6.70
N GLY A 37 -26.17 -1.19 5.70
CA GLY A 37 -24.79 -1.66 5.81
C GLY A 37 -23.88 -0.48 6.14
N VAL A 38 -23.24 -0.51 7.30
CA VAL A 38 -22.26 0.51 7.69
C VAL A 38 -21.06 0.34 6.77
N ALA A 39 -20.79 1.35 5.93
CA ALA A 39 -19.63 1.34 5.06
C ALA A 39 -18.36 1.33 5.92
N SER A 40 -17.67 0.20 5.96
CA SER A 40 -16.42 0.01 6.69
C SER A 40 -15.26 -0.14 5.69
N SER A 41 -14.10 0.37 6.08
CA SER A 41 -12.87 0.25 5.31
C SER A 41 -12.09 -0.97 5.83
N MET A 42 -11.40 -1.69 4.95
CA MET A 42 -10.49 -2.77 5.37
C MET A 42 -9.15 -2.25 5.88
N LYS A 43 -8.96 -0.92 5.94
CA LYS A 43 -7.71 -0.26 6.36
C LYS A 43 -7.13 -0.82 7.66
N GLU A 44 -7.94 -0.94 8.71
CA GLU A 44 -7.46 -1.43 10.01
C GLU A 44 -7.01 -2.91 9.95
N ALA A 45 -7.81 -3.76 9.30
CA ALA A 45 -7.48 -5.18 9.12
C ALA A 45 -6.25 -5.38 8.22
N PHE A 46 -6.06 -4.48 7.26
CA PHE A 46 -4.99 -4.55 6.27
C PHE A 46 -3.69 -3.87 6.73
N ALA A 47 -3.74 -2.98 7.72
CA ALA A 47 -2.57 -2.23 8.21
C ALA A 47 -1.37 -3.14 8.53
N ARG A 48 -1.61 -4.31 9.15
CA ARG A 48 -0.53 -5.29 9.45
C ARG A 48 0.17 -5.82 8.18
N HIS A 49 -0.55 -5.95 7.08
CA HIS A 49 -0.03 -6.45 5.82
C HIS A 49 0.62 -5.34 4.99
N ALA A 50 0.15 -4.09 5.14
CA ALA A 50 0.76 -2.93 4.51
C ALA A 50 2.26 -2.80 4.84
N TYR A 51 2.66 -3.09 6.09
CA TYR A 51 4.07 -3.13 6.50
C TYR A 51 4.91 -4.09 5.65
N ILE A 52 4.40 -5.30 5.42
CA ILE A 52 5.11 -6.35 4.71
C ILE A 52 5.33 -5.91 3.27
N ILE A 53 4.31 -5.37 2.62
CA ILE A 53 4.38 -4.92 1.24
C ILE A 53 5.38 -3.77 1.09
N LEU A 54 5.34 -2.78 2.00
CA LEU A 54 6.27 -1.66 1.98
C LEU A 54 7.72 -2.12 2.23
N HIS A 55 7.95 -3.03 3.17
CA HIS A 55 9.28 -3.64 3.39
C HIS A 55 9.80 -4.35 2.15
N THR A 56 8.98 -5.22 1.54
CA THR A 56 9.38 -5.98 0.35
C THR A 56 9.67 -5.02 -0.81
N TYR A 57 8.87 -3.98 -1.00
CA TYR A 57 9.13 -2.94 -2.00
C TYR A 57 10.47 -2.24 -1.74
N ALA A 58 10.76 -1.86 -0.50
CA ALA A 58 11.99 -1.16 -0.14
C ALA A 58 13.24 -2.04 -0.34
N GLN A 59 13.19 -3.28 0.14
CA GLN A 59 14.25 -4.27 -0.05
C GLN A 59 14.47 -4.60 -1.53
N GLY A 60 13.38 -4.69 -2.31
CA GLY A 60 13.45 -4.93 -3.74
C GLY A 60 14.00 -3.74 -4.55
N ASN A 61 14.02 -2.53 -3.99
CA ASN A 61 14.68 -1.36 -4.60
C ASN A 61 16.18 -1.27 -4.28
N THR A 62 16.64 -1.93 -3.22
CA THR A 62 18.05 -1.88 -2.80
C THR A 62 18.82 -3.17 -3.05
N SER A 63 18.12 -4.28 -3.30
CA SER A 63 18.73 -5.54 -3.68
C SER A 63 19.34 -5.48 -5.08
N SER A 64 20.55 -6.00 -5.25
CA SER A 64 21.16 -6.19 -6.57
C SER A 64 20.49 -7.28 -7.41
N ALA A 65 19.67 -8.13 -6.77
CA ALA A 65 18.97 -9.26 -7.41
C ALA A 65 17.53 -8.93 -7.79
N SER A 66 17.01 -7.79 -7.38
CA SER A 66 15.64 -7.34 -7.66
C SER A 66 15.71 -5.90 -8.17
N PHE A 67 15.10 -5.65 -9.32
CA PHE A 67 15.03 -4.29 -9.86
C PHE A 67 13.62 -4.03 -10.35
N TYR A 68 13.01 -2.95 -9.86
CA TYR A 68 11.74 -2.48 -10.38
C TYR A 68 12.00 -1.46 -11.49
N PRO A 69 11.60 -1.74 -12.74
CA PRO A 69 11.67 -0.77 -13.82
C PRO A 69 10.97 0.55 -13.46
N ALA A 70 11.46 1.67 -13.99
CA ALA A 70 10.92 2.99 -13.66
C ALA A 70 9.41 3.11 -13.92
N ASN A 71 8.91 2.55 -15.02
CA ASN A 71 7.48 2.53 -15.36
C ASN A 71 6.64 1.75 -14.33
N ILE A 72 7.17 0.67 -13.76
CA ILE A 72 6.48 -0.11 -12.72
C ILE A 72 6.41 0.70 -11.43
N ARG A 73 7.50 1.36 -11.04
CA ARG A 73 7.54 2.22 -9.84
C ARG A 73 6.54 3.37 -9.94
N VAL A 74 6.46 4.01 -11.10
CA VAL A 74 5.49 5.09 -11.37
C VAL A 74 4.06 4.57 -11.30
N GLY A 75 3.74 3.44 -11.95
CA GLY A 75 2.38 2.88 -11.92
C GLY A 75 1.94 2.38 -10.54
N LEU A 76 2.89 1.92 -9.70
CA LEU A 76 2.63 1.47 -8.33
C LEU A 76 2.51 2.62 -7.31
N GLN A 77 3.05 3.78 -7.62
CA GLN A 77 3.12 4.94 -6.72
C GLN A 77 1.78 5.29 -6.03
N PRO A 78 0.63 5.41 -6.74
CA PRO A 78 -0.66 5.67 -6.09
C PRO A 78 -1.03 4.61 -5.04
N GLY A 79 -0.80 3.33 -5.35
CA GLY A 79 -1.05 2.23 -4.42
C GLY A 79 -0.10 2.24 -3.22
N LEU A 80 1.16 2.62 -3.41
CA LEU A 80 2.13 2.78 -2.32
C LEU A 80 1.75 3.93 -1.38
N PHE A 81 1.18 5.02 -1.91
CA PHE A 81 0.66 6.11 -1.10
C PHE A 81 -0.59 5.72 -0.30
N ALA A 82 -1.49 4.93 -0.89
CA ALA A 82 -2.56 4.29 -0.14
C ALA A 82 -2.00 3.47 1.04
N LEU A 83 -0.95 2.66 0.82
CA LEU A 83 -0.30 1.94 1.92
C LEU A 83 0.32 2.86 2.99
N CYS A 84 0.89 3.99 2.59
CA CYS A 84 1.36 5.01 3.54
C CYS A 84 0.21 5.56 4.40
N GLU A 85 -0.98 5.73 3.82
CA GLU A 85 -2.18 6.15 4.55
C GLU A 85 -2.66 5.09 5.57
N CYS A 86 -2.44 3.80 5.30
CA CYS A 86 -2.67 2.71 6.28
C CYS A 86 -1.77 2.81 7.49
N VAL A 87 -0.57 3.34 7.30
CA VAL A 87 0.51 3.42 8.29
C VAL A 87 0.75 4.89 8.63
N ASP A 88 -0.32 5.60 8.97
CA ASP A 88 -0.28 7.06 9.13
C ASP A 88 -0.04 7.51 10.58
N THR A 89 0.06 6.58 11.55
CA THR A 89 0.40 6.95 12.93
C THR A 89 1.90 6.89 13.20
N HIS A 90 2.41 7.79 14.05
CA HIS A 90 3.84 7.86 14.39
C HIS A 90 4.39 6.51 14.90
N ARG A 91 3.65 5.86 15.80
CA ARG A 91 4.05 4.57 16.40
C ARG A 91 4.19 3.47 15.36
N GLU A 92 3.29 3.45 14.39
CA GLU A 92 3.27 2.50 13.29
C GLU A 92 4.42 2.72 12.31
N ARG A 93 4.70 3.97 11.97
CA ARG A 93 5.86 4.34 11.14
C ARG A 93 7.18 3.93 11.82
N GLU A 94 7.34 4.21 13.11
CA GLU A 94 8.52 3.79 13.89
C GLU A 94 8.66 2.27 13.95
N PHE A 95 7.56 1.56 14.23
CA PHE A 95 7.55 0.10 14.24
C PHE A 95 8.00 -0.47 12.89
N MET A 96 7.49 0.05 11.77
CA MET A 96 7.93 -0.37 10.44
C MET A 96 9.43 -0.15 10.22
N LEU A 97 9.93 1.05 10.53
CA LEU A 97 11.34 1.39 10.32
C LEU A 97 12.28 0.54 11.17
N SER A 98 11.84 0.14 12.37
CA SER A 98 12.63 -0.71 13.27
C SER A 98 12.92 -2.10 12.69
N GLY A 99 12.03 -2.62 11.85
CA GLY A 99 12.22 -3.92 11.20
C GLY A 99 13.16 -3.88 9.99
N LEU A 100 13.52 -2.70 9.48
CA LEU A 100 14.44 -2.55 8.34
C LEU A 100 15.87 -2.48 8.86
N THR A 101 16.64 -3.53 8.59
CA THR A 101 18.08 -3.61 8.89
C THR A 101 18.94 -2.93 7.82
N ASP A 102 18.46 -2.87 6.58
CA ASP A 102 19.12 -2.19 5.47
C ASP A 102 18.84 -0.68 5.49
N GLU A 103 19.89 0.14 5.56
CA GLU A 103 19.78 1.60 5.58
C GLU A 103 19.25 2.14 4.25
N GLY A 104 19.56 1.48 3.13
CA GLY A 104 19.05 1.85 1.82
C GLY A 104 17.52 1.71 1.77
N ALA A 105 16.99 0.54 2.13
CA ALA A 105 15.56 0.28 2.16
C ALA A 105 14.84 1.20 3.16
N ARG A 106 15.48 1.51 4.31
CA ARG A 106 14.98 2.51 5.24
C ARG A 106 14.89 3.91 4.61
N SER A 107 15.87 4.30 3.80
CA SER A 107 15.88 5.57 3.06
C SER A 107 14.77 5.63 2.00
N VAL A 108 14.52 4.52 1.28
CA VAL A 108 13.42 4.41 0.30
C VAL A 108 12.07 4.68 0.96
N ILE A 109 11.79 4.04 2.10
CA ILE A 109 10.53 4.25 2.84
C ILE A 109 10.38 5.69 3.34
N LYS A 110 11.45 6.28 3.90
CA LYS A 110 11.41 7.68 4.36
C LYS A 110 11.13 8.65 3.22
N THR A 111 11.72 8.41 2.05
CA THR A 111 11.49 9.22 0.86
C THR A 111 10.05 9.10 0.39
N LEU A 112 9.52 7.88 0.33
CA LEU A 112 8.13 7.61 -0.03
C LEU A 112 7.14 8.32 0.90
N TRP A 113 7.35 8.27 2.22
CA TRP A 113 6.50 9.00 3.17
C TRP A 113 6.61 10.51 3.02
N LYS A 114 7.80 11.05 2.78
CA LYS A 114 7.98 12.49 2.54
C LYS A 114 7.21 12.94 1.30
N GLU A 115 7.24 12.16 0.23
CA GLU A 115 6.48 12.43 -0.99
C GLU A 115 4.97 12.32 -0.75
N TYR A 116 4.52 11.28 -0.05
CA TYR A 116 3.13 11.13 0.36
C TYR A 116 2.65 12.32 1.21
N ASP A 117 3.38 12.67 2.27
CA ASP A 117 3.04 13.80 3.14
C ASP A 117 3.01 15.10 2.30
N SER A 118 3.98 15.31 1.40
CA SER A 118 3.96 16.47 0.49
C SER A 118 2.71 16.52 -0.38
N GLN A 119 2.25 15.40 -0.93
CA GLN A 119 1.07 15.37 -1.80
C GLN A 119 -0.24 15.51 -1.01
N LYS A 120 -0.29 15.00 0.23
CA LYS A 120 -1.43 15.16 1.14
C LYS A 120 -1.78 16.62 1.40
N TYR A 121 -0.78 17.50 1.47
CA TYR A 121 -0.99 18.93 1.74
C TYR A 121 -1.28 19.79 0.50
N VAL A 122 -1.15 19.26 -0.72
CA VAL A 122 -1.41 20.03 -1.96
C VAL A 122 -2.92 20.14 -2.25
N GLY A 123 -3.75 19.24 -1.73
CA GLY A 123 -5.22 19.26 -1.91
C GLY A 123 -6.00 20.07 -0.85
N MET A 124 -5.32 20.73 0.09
CA MET A 124 -5.96 21.47 1.21
C MET A 124 -5.87 23.00 1.06
N SER A 125 -5.37 23.52 -0.07
CA SER A 125 -5.26 24.96 -0.35
C SER A 125 -6.36 25.48 -1.26
#